data_AF-A0AAW2F0X9-F1
#
_entry.id   AF-A0AAW2F0X9-F1
#
_cell.length_a   1.000
_cell.length_b   1.000
_cell.length_c   1.000
_cell.angle_alpha   90.00
_cell.angle_beta   90.00
_cell.angle_gamma   90.00
#
_symmetry.space_group_name_H-M   'P 1'
#
loop_
_entity.id
_entity.type
_entity.pdbx_description
1 polymer ?
#
loop_
_entity_poly.entity_id
_entity_poly.type
_entity_poly.pdbx_seq_one_letter_code
_entity_poly.pdbx_strand_id
1 'polypeptide(L)'
;MGLADADLGMGAGAAGGPVLTLPGPGVHAALSQTCAICSDRATGKHYGAASCDGCKGFFRRSVRKNHQYTCRFQRKCPIDRDKRNQCRYCRLRKCFRAGMKKEAVQNERDRISCRRPSNEDPPDKNKGPSKEDVVKADARAEMLSKQVTGLELQQPDSPTGEIDLSTKRIAGINDVCDSMKEQLLILIEWAKCFDEFKALSLDDQVALLRAHAGEHLLLGVARRSRNFTDVLLLGNDCIIMRNCPEGSNQQDLDISKVGIRVMDELVKPFQKIKIDDTEFAFLKAIVFFDPNAKGLSDQKTVRELRHNIQIKLENHISDHRCDLPGHFGDILLMLPALQSISWQMVEQIQFVRLFGVAHIDNLLQEIFLGGTTSEMNGAATTLPISSTAPGSYMSSNESPSSPLTPANTGNLSPQADQMPVMILRDLTPNQDFRYFKQEPSLEPETSF
;
A
#
# COMPACT_ATOMS: atom_id res chain seq x y z
N MET A 1 -20.37 47.00 38.22
CA MET A 1 -20.07 47.24 39.65
C MET A 1 -19.53 45.93 40.22
N GLY A 2 -18.39 45.92 40.93
CA GLY A 2 -17.65 44.68 41.28
C GLY A 2 -16.94 44.09 40.04
N LEU A 3 -15.62 43.92 39.91
CA LEU A 3 -14.46 43.94 40.84
C LEU A 3 -14.36 42.78 41.85
N ALA A 4 -13.59 41.75 41.46
CA ALA A 4 -12.47 41.20 42.25
C ALA A 4 -11.59 40.29 41.35
N ASP A 5 -10.29 40.60 41.22
CA ASP A 5 -9.29 39.74 40.57
C ASP A 5 -8.58 38.82 41.57
N ALA A 6 -8.08 37.68 41.09
CA ALA A 6 -6.98 36.92 41.71
C ALA A 6 -6.27 36.06 40.65
N ASP A 7 -4.94 36.07 40.63
CA ASP A 7 -4.10 35.50 39.57
C ASP A 7 -2.90 34.70 40.13
N LEU A 8 -2.29 33.88 39.27
CA LEU A 8 -0.99 33.17 39.40
C LEU A 8 -0.82 32.09 40.49
N GLY A 9 -0.21 30.96 40.09
CA GLY A 9 0.17 29.90 41.03
C GLY A 9 0.74 28.60 40.44
N MET A 10 1.88 28.64 39.72
CA MET A 10 2.61 27.41 39.39
C MET A 10 3.35 26.85 40.62
N GLY A 11 3.22 25.55 40.90
CA GLY A 11 3.96 24.88 41.96
C GLY A 11 4.16 23.39 41.69
N ALA A 12 5.40 22.91 41.80
CA ALA A 12 5.75 21.49 41.64
C ALA A 12 5.95 20.83 43.02
N GLY A 13 5.45 19.60 43.18
CA GLY A 13 5.64 18.81 44.40
C GLY A 13 5.45 17.32 44.14
N ALA A 14 6.30 16.48 44.74
CA ALA A 14 6.31 15.04 44.53
C ALA A 14 6.31 14.27 45.85
N ALA A 15 5.42 13.29 45.99
CA ALA A 15 5.47 12.28 47.05
C ALA A 15 4.68 11.02 46.66
N GLY A 16 5.37 10.01 46.12
CA GLY A 16 4.82 8.65 46.01
C GLY A 16 5.08 7.87 47.31
N GLY A 17 4.03 7.42 47.99
CA GLY A 17 4.14 6.71 49.27
C GLY A 17 4.71 5.29 49.14
N PRO A 18 5.42 4.77 50.16
CA PRO A 18 5.96 3.42 50.13
C PRO A 18 4.89 2.35 50.45
N VAL A 19 4.86 1.28 49.66
CA VAL A 19 4.04 0.09 49.95
C VAL A 19 4.67 -0.70 51.11
N LEU A 20 3.88 -0.95 52.16
CA LEU A 20 4.29 -1.81 53.27
C LEU A 20 4.34 -3.28 52.84
N THR A 21 5.40 -3.99 53.24
CA THR A 21 5.55 -5.45 53.03
C THR A 21 5.89 -6.14 54.34
N LEU A 22 5.28 -7.30 54.56
CA LEU A 22 5.37 -8.07 55.81
C LEU A 22 6.70 -8.86 55.91
N PRO A 23 7.26 -9.06 57.13
CA PRO A 23 8.52 -9.75 57.32
C PRO A 23 8.36 -11.28 57.34
N GLY A 24 9.13 -11.98 56.49
CA GLY A 24 9.33 -13.43 56.58
C GLY A 24 10.72 -13.76 57.17
N PRO A 25 10.87 -14.76 58.06
CA PRO A 25 12.15 -15.07 58.69
C PRO A 25 13.07 -15.89 57.75
N GLY A 26 13.83 -15.21 56.89
CA GLY A 26 14.68 -15.84 55.86
C GLY A 26 16.10 -15.30 55.76
N VAL A 27 16.99 -15.75 56.65
CA VAL A 27 18.48 -15.69 56.56
C VAL A 27 19.06 -14.46 55.82
N HIS A 28 18.78 -13.25 56.33
CA HIS A 28 19.48 -12.05 55.88
C HIS A 28 20.94 -12.05 56.38
N ALA A 29 21.82 -12.76 55.65
CA ALA A 29 23.25 -12.54 55.73
C ALA A 29 23.53 -11.04 55.53
N ALA A 30 24.18 -10.39 56.51
CA ALA A 30 24.25 -8.94 56.63
C ALA A 30 24.98 -8.29 55.43
N LEU A 31 24.20 -7.93 54.41
CA LEU A 31 24.69 -7.21 53.23
C LEU A 31 25.25 -5.86 53.70
N SER A 32 26.55 -5.65 53.47
CA SER A 32 27.21 -4.40 53.81
C SER A 32 26.46 -3.23 53.16
N GLN A 33 25.88 -2.38 54.00
CA GLN A 33 25.17 -1.15 53.60
C GLN A 33 26.13 -0.12 52.96
N THR A 34 27.43 -0.40 52.99
CA THR A 34 28.52 0.48 52.58
C THR A 34 29.27 -0.12 51.38
N CYS A 35 29.50 0.69 50.34
CA CYS A 35 30.18 0.29 49.12
C CYS A 35 31.68 0.03 49.39
N ALA A 36 32.15 -1.21 49.22
CA ALA A 36 33.54 -1.60 49.46
C ALA A 36 34.58 -0.83 48.61
N ILE A 37 34.14 -0.15 47.54
CA ILE A 37 34.99 0.63 46.66
C ILE A 37 35.12 2.09 47.11
N CYS A 38 34.07 2.74 47.63
CA CYS A 38 34.08 4.20 47.90
C CYS A 38 33.30 4.66 49.13
N SER A 39 32.87 3.75 49.99
CA SER A 39 32.12 4.01 51.24
C SER A 39 30.77 4.74 51.10
N ASP A 40 30.33 4.99 49.87
CA ASP A 40 28.96 5.42 49.50
C ASP A 40 27.92 4.32 49.82
N ARG A 41 26.62 4.65 49.88
CA ARG A 41 25.57 3.67 50.19
C ARG A 41 25.54 2.55 49.14
N ALA A 42 25.65 1.30 49.57
CA ALA A 42 25.57 0.15 48.66
C ALA A 42 24.13 -0.05 48.17
N THR A 43 23.99 -0.55 46.94
CA THR A 43 22.69 -0.93 46.35
C THR A 43 22.64 -2.44 46.07
N GLY A 44 23.38 -3.21 46.89
CA GLY A 44 23.51 -4.66 46.78
C GLY A 44 24.89 -5.14 46.30
N LYS A 45 24.96 -6.44 45.97
CA LYS A 45 26.16 -7.13 45.49
C LYS A 45 26.20 -7.10 43.96
N HIS A 46 27.15 -6.36 43.38
CA HIS A 46 27.29 -6.20 41.93
C HIS A 46 28.65 -6.73 41.48
N TYR A 47 28.65 -7.62 40.48
CA TYR A 47 29.86 -8.30 39.96
C TYR A 47 30.69 -9.05 41.01
N GLY A 48 30.10 -9.45 42.13
CA GLY A 48 30.77 -10.15 43.23
C GLY A 48 30.99 -9.31 44.50
N ALA A 49 30.97 -7.97 44.42
CA ALA A 49 31.27 -7.06 45.53
C ALA A 49 30.07 -6.22 45.98
N ALA A 50 29.96 -5.90 47.27
CA ALA A 50 28.98 -4.93 47.77
C ALA A 50 29.34 -3.52 47.27
N SER A 51 28.45 -2.87 46.50
CA SER A 51 28.77 -1.59 45.88
C SER A 51 27.56 -0.70 45.57
N CYS A 52 27.81 0.60 45.38
CA CYS A 52 26.82 1.55 44.87
C CYS A 52 26.76 1.53 43.33
N ASP A 53 25.67 2.02 42.75
CA ASP A 53 25.47 2.07 41.29
C ASP A 53 26.55 2.87 40.56
N GLY A 54 27.12 3.89 41.19
CA GLY A 54 28.25 4.65 40.65
C GLY A 54 29.51 3.81 40.44
N CYS A 55 29.76 2.79 41.27
CA CYS A 55 30.89 1.87 41.12
C CYS A 55 30.56 0.68 40.21
N LYS A 56 29.36 0.10 40.33
CA LYS A 56 28.78 -0.88 39.38
C LYS A 56 28.84 -0.38 37.93
N GLY A 57 28.30 0.81 37.67
CA GLY A 57 28.26 1.41 36.32
C GLY A 57 29.63 1.82 35.80
N PHE A 58 30.55 2.24 36.68
CA PHE A 58 31.96 2.46 36.32
C PHE A 58 32.63 1.15 35.88
N PHE A 59 32.58 0.11 36.73
CA PHE A 59 33.21 -1.18 36.46
C PHE A 59 32.68 -1.81 35.16
N ARG A 60 31.36 -1.82 34.95
CA ARG A 60 30.72 -2.30 33.70
C ARG A 60 31.30 -1.62 32.46
N ARG A 61 31.41 -0.29 32.45
CA ARG A 61 31.96 0.47 31.31
C ARG A 61 33.45 0.21 31.11
N SER A 62 34.23 0.17 32.19
CA SER A 62 35.68 -0.10 32.11
C SER A 62 35.99 -1.51 31.60
N VAL A 63 35.19 -2.51 32.00
CA VAL A 63 35.35 -3.89 31.53
C VAL A 63 34.92 -4.04 30.07
N ARG A 64 33.71 -3.59 29.69
CA ARG A 64 33.19 -3.75 28.31
C ARG A 64 34.07 -3.07 27.26
N LYS A 65 34.56 -1.86 27.52
CA LYS A 65 35.48 -1.13 26.62
C LYS A 65 36.96 -1.48 26.86
N ASN A 66 37.24 -2.56 27.61
CA ASN A 66 38.57 -3.05 27.99
C ASN A 66 39.56 -1.93 28.41
N HIS A 67 39.06 -0.92 29.13
CA HIS A 67 39.75 0.35 29.32
C HIS A 67 40.98 0.20 30.22
N GLN A 68 42.15 0.37 29.62
CA GLN A 68 43.38 0.61 30.36
C GLN A 68 43.43 2.08 30.82
N TYR A 69 43.73 2.30 32.10
CA TYR A 69 43.87 3.64 32.69
C TYR A 69 45.26 3.79 33.28
N THR A 70 45.80 5.01 33.25
CA THR A 70 47.08 5.36 33.90
C THR A 70 46.83 6.24 35.12
N CYS A 71 47.63 6.07 36.18
CA CYS A 71 47.63 6.98 37.32
C CYS A 71 48.63 8.13 37.07
N ARG A 72 48.22 9.38 37.28
CA ARG A 72 49.11 10.56 37.25
C ARG A 72 49.92 10.75 38.54
N PHE A 73 49.80 9.82 39.49
CA PHE A 73 50.40 9.87 40.83
C PHE A 73 50.96 8.49 41.20
N GLN A 74 51.42 8.31 42.44
CA GLN A 74 52.04 7.09 42.99
C GLN A 74 51.11 5.85 43.10
N ARG A 75 50.07 5.71 42.27
CA ARG A 75 49.14 4.55 42.23
C ARG A 75 48.41 4.23 43.56
N LYS A 76 48.39 5.19 44.50
CA LYS A 76 47.86 5.11 45.88
C LYS A 76 46.71 6.10 46.18
N CYS A 77 46.08 6.69 45.16
CA CYS A 77 45.04 7.73 45.36
C CYS A 77 43.87 7.22 46.24
N PRO A 78 43.36 8.03 47.19
CA PRO A 78 42.17 7.70 47.96
C PRO A 78 40.94 7.59 47.04
N ILE A 79 40.01 6.73 47.43
CA ILE A 79 38.74 6.49 46.73
C ILE A 79 37.63 6.45 47.79
N ASP A 80 36.98 7.60 47.95
CA ASP A 80 35.84 7.90 48.82
C ASP A 80 34.62 8.35 47.98
N ARG A 81 33.52 8.77 48.61
CA ARG A 81 32.25 9.10 47.92
C ARG A 81 32.41 10.18 46.85
N ASP A 82 33.28 11.16 47.10
CA ASP A 82 33.33 12.40 46.33
C ASP A 82 34.52 12.38 45.36
N LYS A 83 35.69 11.94 45.85
CA LYS A 83 36.96 11.91 45.11
C LYS A 83 37.15 10.63 44.28
N ARG A 84 36.21 9.66 44.32
CA ARG A 84 36.21 8.46 43.44
C ARG A 84 36.31 8.75 41.94
N ASN A 85 35.99 9.95 41.48
CA ASN A 85 36.14 10.32 40.06
C ASN A 85 37.57 10.77 39.70
N GLN A 86 38.39 11.16 40.69
CA GLN A 86 39.71 11.78 40.50
C GLN A 86 40.76 10.86 39.84
N CYS A 87 40.70 9.55 40.08
CA CYS A 87 41.63 8.61 39.46
C CYS A 87 40.95 7.30 39.04
N ARG A 88 40.63 7.18 37.75
CA ARG A 88 40.00 6.00 37.15
C ARG A 88 40.84 4.72 37.34
N TYR A 89 42.17 4.80 37.27
CA TYR A 89 43.07 3.67 37.55
C TYR A 89 42.94 3.17 39.00
N CYS A 90 43.07 4.05 39.99
CA CYS A 90 43.00 3.67 41.41
C CYS A 90 41.61 3.14 41.78
N ARG A 91 40.55 3.69 41.18
CA ARG A 91 39.17 3.17 41.32
C ARG A 91 39.03 1.77 40.75
N LEU A 92 39.46 1.53 39.50
CA LEU A 92 39.36 0.22 38.86
C LEU A 92 40.19 -0.85 39.59
N ARG A 93 41.41 -0.49 40.03
CA ARG A 93 42.24 -1.35 40.90
C ARG A 93 41.63 -1.58 42.29
N LYS A 94 40.76 -0.70 42.80
CA LYS A 94 39.99 -0.93 44.04
C LYS A 94 38.74 -1.77 43.79
N CYS A 95 38.09 -1.67 42.63
CA CYS A 95 37.01 -2.59 42.21
C CYS A 95 37.48 -4.05 42.21
N PHE A 96 38.59 -4.36 41.51
CA PHE A 96 39.13 -5.72 41.49
C PHE A 96 39.54 -6.22 42.89
N ARG A 97 40.23 -5.40 43.69
CA ARG A 97 40.59 -5.74 45.09
C ARG A 97 39.38 -5.92 46.02
N ALA A 98 38.23 -5.33 45.71
CA ALA A 98 36.99 -5.53 46.45
C ALA A 98 36.21 -6.78 46.00
N GLY A 99 36.75 -7.58 45.07
CA GLY A 99 36.10 -8.80 44.56
C GLY A 99 35.19 -8.59 43.35
N MET A 100 35.30 -7.48 42.61
CA MET A 100 34.58 -7.32 41.34
C MET A 100 35.23 -8.15 40.23
N LYS A 101 34.47 -9.12 39.71
CA LYS A 101 34.83 -10.12 38.70
C LYS A 101 34.62 -9.60 37.28
N LYS A 102 35.63 -9.71 36.40
CA LYS A 102 35.52 -9.27 34.99
C LYS A 102 34.51 -10.14 34.23
N GLU A 103 34.57 -11.44 34.49
CA GLU A 103 33.73 -12.50 33.93
C GLU A 103 32.24 -12.36 34.29
N ALA A 104 31.91 -11.63 35.36
CA ALA A 104 30.53 -11.34 35.74
C ALA A 104 29.89 -10.19 34.91
N VAL A 105 30.66 -9.53 34.03
CA VAL A 105 30.16 -8.43 33.18
C VAL A 105 29.68 -8.99 31.85
N GLN A 106 28.38 -9.27 31.75
CA GLN A 106 27.72 -9.64 30.51
C GLN A 106 27.98 -8.61 29.38
N ASN A 107 28.00 -9.11 28.14
CA ASN A 107 28.01 -8.33 26.90
C ASN A 107 26.84 -7.31 26.85
N GLU A 108 26.88 -6.42 25.87
CA GLU A 108 25.72 -5.57 25.53
C GLU A 108 24.51 -6.48 25.24
N ARG A 109 23.30 -5.99 25.53
CA ARG A 109 22.03 -6.63 25.15
C ARG A 109 21.30 -5.67 24.24
N ASP A 110 20.29 -6.19 23.54
CA ASP A 110 19.42 -5.39 22.68
C ASP A 110 18.76 -4.24 23.43
N ARG A 111 18.41 -3.19 22.70
CA ARG A 111 17.90 -1.95 23.29
C ARG A 111 16.46 -2.18 23.79
N ILE A 112 16.32 -2.35 25.11
CA ILE A 112 15.03 -2.37 25.83
C ILE A 112 14.43 -0.95 25.87
N SER A 113 14.26 -0.33 24.70
CA SER A 113 13.83 1.05 24.50
C SER A 113 12.73 1.07 23.44
N CYS A 114 11.50 1.37 23.87
CA CYS A 114 10.37 1.52 22.96
C CYS A 114 10.52 2.74 22.02
N ARG A 115 11.51 3.60 22.26
CA ARG A 115 11.96 4.60 21.27
C ARG A 115 12.93 3.94 20.29
N ARG A 116 12.50 3.83 19.03
CA ARG A 116 13.36 3.53 17.87
C ARG A 116 14.53 4.51 17.81
N PRO A 117 15.74 4.10 17.37
CA PRO A 117 16.80 5.05 17.05
C PRO A 117 16.39 5.89 15.84
N SER A 118 16.45 7.22 15.93
CA SER A 118 16.17 8.15 14.82
C SER A 118 17.24 8.19 13.73
N ASN A 119 18.11 7.17 13.68
CA ASN A 119 19.39 7.18 12.98
C ASN A 119 19.66 5.85 12.24
N GLU A 120 18.62 5.02 12.06
CA GLU A 120 18.66 3.82 11.19
C GLU A 120 17.90 4.06 9.87
N ASP A 121 17.50 5.31 9.58
CA ASP A 121 17.25 5.75 8.22
C ASP A 121 18.61 5.85 7.49
N PRO A 122 18.93 4.98 6.52
CA PRO A 122 20.14 5.15 5.71
C PRO A 122 20.05 6.47 4.93
N PRO A 123 21.19 7.09 4.57
CA PRO A 123 21.21 8.39 3.90
C PRO A 123 20.70 8.39 2.45
N ASP A 124 20.11 7.28 1.97
CA ASP A 124 19.51 7.11 0.64
C ASP A 124 18.13 7.77 0.60
N LYS A 125 18.13 9.10 0.73
CA LYS A 125 16.93 9.94 0.78
C LYS A 125 16.22 10.02 -0.58
N ASN A 126 14.90 10.07 -0.51
CA ASN A 126 14.01 10.66 -1.53
C ASN A 126 14.13 10.04 -2.94
N LYS A 127 13.64 8.80 -3.08
CA LYS A 127 13.25 8.20 -4.36
C LYS A 127 11.76 7.84 -4.45
N GLY A 128 10.92 8.42 -3.58
CA GLY A 128 9.48 8.23 -3.63
C GLY A 128 8.72 8.77 -2.42
N PRO A 129 7.41 9.00 -2.56
CA PRO A 129 6.63 9.87 -1.68
C PRO A 129 6.52 9.31 -0.27
N SER A 130 6.53 10.15 0.77
CA SER A 130 6.45 9.67 2.15
C SER A 130 5.11 8.99 2.44
N LYS A 131 5.03 8.23 3.55
CA LYS A 131 3.77 7.63 4.01
C LYS A 131 2.71 8.72 4.17
N GLU A 132 3.13 9.84 4.75
CA GLU A 132 2.32 11.00 5.04
C GLU A 132 1.81 11.66 3.74
N ASP A 133 2.60 11.68 2.67
CA ASP A 133 2.19 12.31 1.40
C ASP A 133 1.24 11.43 0.58
N VAL A 134 1.46 10.10 0.56
CA VAL A 134 0.53 9.12 -0.02
C VAL A 134 -0.85 9.21 0.66
N VAL A 135 -0.88 9.25 1.99
CA VAL A 135 -2.12 9.37 2.77
C VAL A 135 -2.79 10.74 2.56
N LYS A 136 -2.05 11.86 2.59
CA LYS A 136 -2.60 13.20 2.33
C LYS A 136 -3.20 13.33 0.93
N ALA A 137 -2.50 12.83 -0.09
CA ALA A 137 -2.97 12.87 -1.47
C ALA A 137 -4.31 12.14 -1.60
N ASP A 138 -4.40 10.92 -1.05
CA ASP A 138 -5.60 10.12 -1.14
C ASP A 138 -6.77 10.63 -0.25
N ALA A 139 -6.47 11.18 0.93
CA ALA A 139 -7.47 11.86 1.75
C ALA A 139 -8.03 13.12 1.05
N ARG A 140 -7.20 13.88 0.32
CA ARG A 140 -7.65 15.01 -0.51
C ARG A 140 -8.56 14.54 -1.66
N ALA A 141 -8.26 13.40 -2.28
CA ALA A 141 -9.11 12.82 -3.32
C ALA A 141 -10.46 12.32 -2.77
N GLU A 142 -10.48 11.77 -1.54
CA GLU A 142 -11.70 11.37 -0.85
C GLU A 142 -12.59 12.56 -0.49
N MET A 143 -12.02 13.66 0.00
CA MET A 143 -12.73 14.93 0.22
C MET A 143 -13.38 15.43 -1.08
N LEU A 144 -12.62 15.51 -2.17
CA LEU A 144 -13.15 15.93 -3.48
C LEU A 144 -14.27 15.00 -3.97
N SER A 145 -14.17 13.68 -3.76
CA SER A 145 -15.27 12.78 -4.10
C SER A 145 -16.51 13.04 -3.25
N LYS A 146 -16.39 13.23 -1.94
CA LYS A 146 -17.55 13.46 -1.05
C LYS A 146 -18.28 14.76 -1.36
N GLN A 147 -17.54 15.78 -1.77
CA GLN A 147 -18.09 17.05 -2.25
C GLN A 147 -18.93 16.86 -3.52
N VAL A 148 -18.46 16.07 -4.50
CA VAL A 148 -19.20 15.74 -5.74
C VAL A 148 -20.41 14.84 -5.44
N THR A 149 -20.29 13.88 -4.53
CA THR A 149 -21.40 13.01 -4.09
C THR A 149 -22.42 13.75 -3.20
N GLY A 150 -22.24 15.05 -2.92
CA GLY A 150 -23.16 15.85 -2.11
C GLY A 150 -23.23 15.47 -0.63
N LEU A 151 -22.39 14.54 -0.16
CA LEU A 151 -22.44 13.98 1.19
C LEU A 151 -22.05 15.01 2.28
N GLU A 152 -21.40 16.10 1.90
CA GLU A 152 -21.10 17.23 2.80
C GLU A 152 -22.31 18.15 3.08
N LEU A 153 -23.41 18.03 2.31
CA LEU A 153 -24.62 18.87 2.47
C LEU A 153 -25.72 18.22 3.31
N GLN A 154 -25.57 16.94 3.70
CA GLN A 154 -26.47 16.28 4.63
C GLN A 154 -26.15 16.74 6.06
N GLN A 155 -27.09 17.44 6.70
CA GLN A 155 -26.89 18.07 8.01
C GLN A 155 -26.69 17.02 9.14
N PRO A 156 -25.92 17.34 10.20
CA PRO A 156 -25.50 16.37 11.22
C PRO A 156 -26.59 15.98 12.25
N ASP A 157 -27.86 15.99 11.84
CA ASP A 157 -29.02 15.71 12.69
C ASP A 157 -29.32 14.19 12.84
N SER A 158 -28.59 13.32 12.12
CA SER A 158 -28.62 11.87 12.38
C SER A 158 -27.51 11.46 13.35
N PRO A 159 -27.80 10.79 14.50
CA PRO A 159 -26.77 10.41 15.46
C PRO A 159 -25.79 9.31 14.99
N THR A 160 -26.06 8.65 13.85
CA THR A 160 -25.27 7.52 13.34
C THR A 160 -24.44 7.84 12.10
N GLY A 161 -24.74 8.92 11.36
CA GLY A 161 -24.05 9.25 10.10
C GLY A 161 -24.26 8.23 8.99
N GLU A 162 -25.32 7.41 9.08
CA GLU A 162 -25.65 6.40 8.08
C GLU A 162 -26.28 7.05 6.84
N ILE A 163 -25.70 6.76 5.67
CA ILE A 163 -26.18 7.27 4.38
C ILE A 163 -27.43 6.48 3.99
N ASP A 164 -28.60 7.13 4.04
CA ASP A 164 -29.86 6.53 3.59
C ASP A 164 -29.84 6.27 2.07
N LEU A 165 -29.71 5.00 1.69
CA LEU A 165 -29.75 4.55 0.29
C LEU A 165 -31.16 4.56 -0.31
N SER A 166 -32.23 4.57 0.50
CA SER A 166 -33.61 4.46 0.02
C SER A 166 -34.08 5.69 -0.78
N THR A 167 -33.41 6.82 -0.59
CA THR A 167 -33.65 8.07 -1.33
C THR A 167 -32.88 8.16 -2.66
N LYS A 168 -31.95 7.23 -2.95
CA LYS A 168 -31.01 7.36 -4.06
C LYS A 168 -31.54 6.78 -5.36
N ARG A 169 -31.21 7.45 -6.47
CA ARG A 169 -31.63 7.09 -7.83
C ARG A 169 -30.79 5.92 -8.37
N ILE A 170 -31.45 4.94 -8.98
CA ILE A 170 -30.78 3.87 -9.73
C ILE A 170 -30.08 4.49 -10.95
N ALA A 171 -28.79 4.20 -11.12
CA ALA A 171 -27.99 4.71 -12.22
C ALA A 171 -28.29 3.98 -13.54
N GLY A 172 -28.56 4.73 -14.61
CA GLY A 172 -28.48 4.23 -15.98
C GLY A 172 -27.07 4.43 -16.58
N ILE A 173 -26.83 3.93 -17.79
CA ILE A 173 -25.52 4.01 -18.45
C ILE A 173 -24.90 5.43 -18.49
N ASN A 174 -25.70 6.47 -18.77
CA ASN A 174 -25.18 7.84 -18.82
C ASN A 174 -24.74 8.33 -17.42
N ASP A 175 -25.50 8.01 -16.37
CA ASP A 175 -25.13 8.35 -14.98
C ASP A 175 -23.82 7.67 -14.56
N VAL A 176 -23.56 6.46 -15.07
CA VAL A 176 -22.28 5.77 -14.89
C VAL A 176 -21.16 6.50 -15.62
N CYS A 177 -21.33 6.82 -16.91
CA CYS A 177 -20.33 7.53 -17.71
C CYS A 177 -19.98 8.93 -17.16
N ASP A 178 -20.98 9.70 -16.72
CA ASP A 178 -20.78 11.01 -16.09
C ASP A 178 -20.01 10.87 -14.77
N SER A 179 -20.36 9.88 -13.93
CA SER A 179 -19.62 9.65 -12.70
C SER A 179 -18.17 9.22 -12.95
N MET A 180 -17.92 8.40 -13.98
CA MET A 180 -16.56 8.05 -14.39
C MET A 180 -15.76 9.29 -14.80
N LYS A 181 -16.36 10.24 -15.53
CA LYS A 181 -15.73 11.50 -15.93
C LYS A 181 -15.29 12.33 -14.73
N GLU A 182 -16.17 12.52 -13.75
CA GLU A 182 -15.87 13.25 -12.51
C GLU A 182 -14.72 12.60 -11.72
N GLN A 183 -14.77 11.28 -11.58
CA GLN A 183 -13.78 10.52 -10.80
C GLN A 183 -12.41 10.45 -11.52
N LEU A 184 -12.37 10.52 -12.87
CA LEU A 184 -11.14 10.68 -13.65
C LEU A 184 -10.50 12.07 -13.45
N LEU A 185 -11.30 13.13 -13.33
CA LEU A 185 -10.78 14.47 -12.98
C LEU A 185 -10.19 14.48 -11.56
N ILE A 186 -10.81 13.79 -10.60
CA ILE A 186 -10.28 13.61 -9.25
C ILE A 186 -8.98 12.76 -9.26
N LEU A 187 -8.87 11.75 -10.14
CA LEU A 187 -7.63 10.98 -10.32
C LEU A 187 -6.47 11.85 -10.82
N ILE A 188 -6.73 12.79 -11.73
CA ILE A 188 -5.75 13.77 -12.23
C ILE A 188 -5.27 14.71 -11.10
N GLU A 189 -6.18 15.24 -10.28
CA GLU A 189 -5.81 16.09 -9.13
C GLU A 189 -5.11 15.31 -8.01
N TRP A 190 -5.44 14.03 -7.83
CA TRP A 190 -4.72 13.11 -6.94
C TRP A 190 -3.28 12.87 -7.43
N ALA A 191 -3.07 12.59 -8.72
CA ALA A 191 -1.74 12.36 -9.30
C ALA A 191 -0.82 13.60 -9.15
N LYS A 192 -1.36 14.81 -9.37
CA LYS A 192 -0.66 16.09 -9.17
C LYS A 192 -0.20 16.35 -7.73
N CYS A 193 -0.68 15.59 -6.74
CA CYS A 193 -0.20 15.70 -5.37
C CYS A 193 1.22 15.12 -5.17
N PHE A 194 1.69 14.24 -6.07
CA PHE A 194 3.04 13.66 -5.99
C PHE A 194 4.06 14.51 -6.75
N ASP A 195 5.12 14.94 -6.07
CA ASP A 195 6.21 15.69 -6.71
C ASP A 195 6.97 14.82 -7.73
N GLU A 196 7.07 13.53 -7.45
CA GLU A 196 7.73 12.56 -8.34
C GLU A 196 6.91 12.31 -9.62
N PHE A 197 5.59 12.43 -9.59
CA PHE A 197 4.76 12.40 -10.81
C PHE A 197 4.96 13.66 -11.67
N LYS A 198 4.93 14.85 -11.02
CA LYS A 198 5.14 16.14 -11.70
C LYS A 198 6.55 16.30 -12.28
N ALA A 199 7.52 15.52 -11.81
CA ALA A 199 8.90 15.50 -12.31
C ALA A 199 9.11 14.63 -13.57
N LEU A 200 8.16 13.76 -13.92
CA LEU A 200 8.18 12.97 -15.16
C LEU A 200 7.84 13.85 -16.37
N SER A 201 8.15 13.39 -17.59
CA SER A 201 7.72 14.10 -18.80
C SER A 201 6.20 14.12 -18.94
N LEU A 202 5.64 15.03 -19.74
CA LEU A 202 4.19 15.09 -19.96
C LEU A 202 3.66 13.82 -20.63
N ASP A 203 4.44 13.19 -21.51
CA ASP A 203 4.10 11.93 -22.16
C ASP A 203 4.07 10.76 -21.15
N ASP A 204 5.04 10.72 -20.22
CA ASP A 204 5.05 9.73 -19.11
C ASP A 204 3.86 9.95 -18.15
N GLN A 205 3.57 11.20 -17.80
CA GLN A 205 2.43 11.56 -16.92
C GLN A 205 1.11 11.11 -17.54
N VAL A 206 0.93 11.32 -18.85
CA VAL A 206 -0.23 10.87 -19.62
C VAL A 206 -0.25 9.34 -19.75
N ALA A 207 0.89 8.68 -19.98
CA ALA A 207 0.98 7.22 -20.05
C ALA A 207 0.51 6.56 -18.75
N LEU A 208 0.96 7.06 -17.58
CA LEU A 208 0.52 6.56 -16.27
C LEU A 208 -0.96 6.84 -16.00
N LEU A 209 -1.45 8.03 -16.33
CA LEU A 209 -2.87 8.40 -16.17
C LEU A 209 -3.81 7.53 -17.03
N ARG A 210 -3.37 7.05 -18.20
CA ARG A 210 -4.17 6.14 -19.05
C ARG A 210 -4.02 4.67 -18.65
N ALA A 211 -2.85 4.22 -18.20
CA ALA A 211 -2.51 2.79 -18.07
C ALA A 211 -3.48 1.96 -17.20
N HIS A 212 -3.91 2.49 -16.05
CA HIS A 212 -4.75 1.78 -15.08
C HIS A 212 -5.96 2.62 -14.62
N ALA A 213 -6.47 3.48 -15.50
CA ALA A 213 -7.57 4.40 -15.18
C ALA A 213 -8.84 3.67 -14.71
N GLY A 214 -9.15 2.51 -15.29
CA GLY A 214 -10.33 1.72 -14.93
C GLY A 214 -10.20 1.10 -13.54
N GLU A 215 -9.03 0.55 -13.24
CA GLU A 215 -8.68 0.03 -11.91
C GLU A 215 -8.78 1.12 -10.84
N HIS A 216 -8.41 2.37 -11.14
CA HIS A 216 -8.60 3.49 -10.23
C HIS A 216 -10.07 3.84 -9.98
N LEU A 217 -10.92 3.81 -11.02
CA LEU A 217 -12.36 4.00 -10.86
C LEU A 217 -12.99 2.88 -10.02
N LEU A 218 -12.60 1.63 -10.29
CA LEU A 218 -13.07 0.45 -9.57
C LEU A 218 -12.63 0.44 -8.09
N LEU A 219 -11.39 0.83 -7.80
CA LEU A 219 -10.93 1.03 -6.41
C LEU A 219 -11.75 2.13 -5.71
N GLY A 220 -12.04 3.24 -6.40
CA GLY A 220 -12.83 4.35 -5.85
C GLY A 220 -14.25 3.95 -5.47
N VAL A 221 -14.98 3.31 -6.39
CA VAL A 221 -16.35 2.82 -6.09
C VAL A 221 -16.33 1.68 -5.07
N ALA A 222 -15.34 0.77 -5.10
CA ALA A 222 -15.23 -0.31 -4.10
C ALA A 222 -14.98 0.23 -2.69
N ARG A 223 -14.15 1.28 -2.51
CA ARG A 223 -13.99 1.94 -1.21
C ARG A 223 -15.27 2.65 -0.78
N ARG A 224 -15.84 3.51 -1.65
CA ARG A 224 -17.04 4.30 -1.31
C ARG A 224 -18.27 3.43 -1.02
N SER A 225 -18.33 2.23 -1.59
CA SER A 225 -19.41 1.25 -1.37
C SER A 225 -19.16 0.29 -0.20
N ARG A 226 -18.01 0.38 0.47
CA ARG A 226 -17.53 -0.63 1.43
C ARG A 226 -18.48 -0.89 2.61
N ASN A 227 -19.22 0.12 3.05
CA ASN A 227 -20.12 0.02 4.20
C ASN A 227 -21.53 -0.45 3.82
N PHE A 228 -21.79 -0.74 2.54
CA PHE A 228 -23.07 -1.21 2.04
C PHE A 228 -23.01 -2.70 1.67
N THR A 229 -24.17 -3.32 1.52
CA THR A 229 -24.32 -4.71 1.07
C THR A 229 -25.16 -4.74 -0.18
N ASP A 230 -24.66 -5.41 -1.23
CA ASP A 230 -25.34 -5.63 -2.51
C ASP A 230 -25.85 -4.35 -3.22
N VAL A 231 -25.19 -3.21 -2.93
CA VAL A 231 -25.33 -1.90 -3.59
C VAL A 231 -23.95 -1.26 -3.76
N LEU A 232 -23.74 -0.59 -4.90
CA LEU A 232 -22.59 0.30 -5.15
C LEU A 232 -23.05 1.76 -5.19
N LEU A 233 -22.27 2.67 -4.58
CA LEU A 233 -22.49 4.12 -4.57
C LEU A 233 -21.53 4.82 -5.55
N LEU A 234 -22.07 5.44 -6.60
CA LEU A 234 -21.32 6.20 -7.59
C LEU A 234 -20.86 7.56 -7.03
N GLY A 235 -20.01 8.25 -7.78
CA GLY A 235 -19.51 9.58 -7.42
C GLY A 235 -20.56 10.68 -7.49
N ASN A 236 -21.59 10.52 -8.33
CA ASN A 236 -22.71 11.45 -8.54
C ASN A 236 -23.99 11.04 -7.76
N ASP A 237 -23.79 10.43 -6.58
CA ASP A 237 -24.82 9.97 -5.63
C ASP A 237 -25.87 8.95 -6.15
N CYS A 238 -25.71 8.47 -7.38
CA CYS A 238 -26.54 7.41 -7.95
C CYS A 238 -26.04 6.02 -7.51
N ILE A 239 -26.93 5.02 -7.54
CA ILE A 239 -26.63 3.66 -7.05
C ILE A 239 -26.78 2.59 -8.12
N ILE A 240 -25.94 1.55 -8.05
CA ILE A 240 -26.09 0.30 -8.81
C ILE A 240 -26.43 -0.80 -7.79
N MET A 241 -27.65 -1.34 -7.84
CA MET A 241 -28.07 -2.45 -7.00
C MET A 241 -27.70 -3.79 -7.64
N ARG A 242 -27.45 -4.82 -6.82
CA ARG A 242 -27.13 -6.18 -7.29
C ARG A 242 -28.24 -6.78 -8.16
N ASN A 243 -29.47 -6.62 -7.70
CA ASN A 243 -30.68 -7.07 -8.39
C ASN A 243 -31.51 -5.81 -8.69
N CYS A 244 -31.71 -5.48 -9.97
CA CYS A 244 -32.66 -4.43 -10.34
C CYS A 244 -34.10 -4.96 -10.30
N PRO A 245 -35.11 -4.19 -9.86
CA PRO A 245 -36.50 -4.64 -9.85
C PRO A 245 -37.01 -5.01 -11.25
N GLU A 246 -37.80 -6.08 -11.34
CA GLU A 246 -38.39 -6.56 -12.59
C GLU A 246 -39.31 -5.48 -13.21
N GLY A 247 -38.82 -4.83 -14.27
CA GLY A 247 -39.52 -3.72 -14.95
C GLY A 247 -38.60 -2.60 -15.45
N SER A 248 -37.38 -2.46 -14.93
CA SER A 248 -36.35 -1.60 -15.54
C SER A 248 -35.82 -2.21 -16.85
N ASN A 249 -35.41 -1.36 -17.81
CA ASN A 249 -34.99 -1.78 -19.15
C ASN A 249 -33.97 -2.93 -19.16
N GLN A 250 -34.22 -3.95 -19.99
CA GLN A 250 -33.35 -5.12 -20.15
C GLN A 250 -31.94 -4.78 -20.68
N GLN A 251 -31.73 -3.56 -21.17
CA GLN A 251 -30.47 -3.11 -21.78
C GLN A 251 -29.36 -2.77 -20.75
N ASP A 252 -29.71 -2.48 -19.49
CA ASP A 252 -28.75 -2.16 -18.43
C ASP A 252 -28.10 -3.40 -17.77
N LEU A 253 -28.43 -4.61 -18.26
CA LEU A 253 -28.01 -5.88 -17.66
C LEU A 253 -26.48 -6.05 -17.58
N ASP A 254 -25.74 -5.59 -18.58
CA ASP A 254 -24.29 -5.79 -18.67
C ASP A 254 -23.50 -4.90 -17.70
N ILE A 255 -24.03 -3.71 -17.38
CA ILE A 255 -23.53 -2.85 -16.31
C ILE A 255 -23.73 -3.54 -14.96
N SER A 256 -24.91 -4.14 -14.76
CA SER A 256 -25.24 -4.89 -13.54
C SER A 256 -24.31 -6.10 -13.36
N LYS A 257 -23.93 -6.81 -14.44
CA LYS A 257 -22.93 -7.91 -14.39
C LYS A 257 -21.57 -7.43 -13.89
N VAL A 258 -21.07 -6.29 -14.39
CA VAL A 258 -19.82 -5.69 -13.89
C VAL A 258 -19.97 -5.28 -12.42
N GLY A 259 -21.09 -4.63 -12.07
CA GLY A 259 -21.39 -4.25 -10.69
C GLY A 259 -21.42 -5.42 -9.70
N ILE A 260 -22.02 -6.55 -10.07
CA ILE A 260 -22.04 -7.79 -9.27
C ILE A 260 -20.61 -8.27 -8.99
N ARG A 261 -19.72 -8.28 -10.00
CA ARG A 261 -18.30 -8.63 -9.79
C ARG A 261 -17.59 -7.64 -8.87
N VAL A 262 -17.80 -6.34 -9.02
CA VAL A 262 -17.24 -5.34 -8.08
C VAL A 262 -17.71 -5.60 -6.65
N MET A 263 -18.97 -5.96 -6.45
CA MET A 263 -19.51 -6.29 -5.12
C MET A 263 -18.88 -7.57 -4.54
N ASP A 264 -18.73 -8.63 -5.34
CA ASP A 264 -18.30 -9.95 -4.85
C ASP A 264 -16.77 -10.14 -4.82
N GLU A 265 -16.04 -9.54 -5.75
CA GLU A 265 -14.60 -9.72 -5.95
C GLU A 265 -13.75 -8.51 -5.49
N LEU A 266 -14.36 -7.36 -5.16
CA LEU A 266 -13.65 -6.20 -4.58
C LEU A 266 -14.22 -5.76 -3.23
N VAL A 267 -15.52 -5.44 -3.15
CA VAL A 267 -16.15 -4.92 -1.91
C VAL A 267 -16.15 -5.95 -0.78
N LYS A 268 -16.67 -7.17 -1.02
CA LYS A 268 -16.70 -8.24 0.01
C LYS A 268 -15.29 -8.65 0.49
N PRO A 269 -14.26 -8.75 -0.37
CA PRO A 269 -12.88 -8.88 0.09
C PRO A 269 -12.36 -7.69 0.91
N PHE A 270 -12.60 -6.43 0.51
CA PHE A 270 -12.21 -5.23 1.30
C PHE A 270 -12.87 -5.19 2.69
N GLN A 271 -14.10 -5.70 2.81
CA GLN A 271 -14.76 -5.92 4.11
C GLN A 271 -14.04 -7.04 4.89
N LYS A 272 -13.78 -8.19 4.26
CA LYS A 272 -13.16 -9.38 4.87
C LYS A 272 -11.75 -9.13 5.40
N ILE A 273 -10.86 -8.55 4.59
CA ILE A 273 -9.45 -8.29 4.95
C ILE A 273 -9.29 -7.08 5.89
N LYS A 274 -10.35 -6.27 6.06
CA LYS A 274 -10.34 -5.05 6.91
C LYS A 274 -9.19 -4.08 6.58
N ILE A 275 -8.92 -3.91 5.28
CA ILE A 275 -7.97 -2.93 4.73
C ILE A 275 -8.24 -1.54 5.32
N ASP A 276 -7.23 -0.82 5.82
CA ASP A 276 -7.42 0.56 6.27
C ASP A 276 -7.13 1.60 5.17
N ASP A 277 -7.42 2.87 5.44
CA ASP A 277 -7.26 3.95 4.44
C ASP A 277 -5.80 4.16 4.02
N THR A 278 -4.84 3.81 4.87
CA THR A 278 -3.42 3.91 4.53
C THR A 278 -2.98 2.73 3.67
N GLU A 279 -3.40 1.51 4.02
CA GLU A 279 -3.22 0.32 3.21
C GLU A 279 -3.86 0.48 1.82
N PHE A 280 -5.06 1.08 1.74
CA PHE A 280 -5.73 1.43 0.48
C PHE A 280 -4.96 2.51 -0.31
N ALA A 281 -4.52 3.60 0.33
CA ALA A 281 -3.78 4.66 -0.33
C ALA A 281 -2.46 4.14 -0.95
N PHE A 282 -1.79 3.20 -0.26
CA PHE A 282 -0.64 2.49 -0.82
C PHE A 282 -1.03 1.55 -1.96
N LEU A 283 -2.09 0.74 -1.85
CA LEU A 283 -2.58 -0.13 -2.95
C LEU A 283 -2.87 0.69 -4.22
N LYS A 284 -3.56 1.84 -4.06
CA LYS A 284 -3.84 2.80 -5.13
C LYS A 284 -2.55 3.34 -5.76
N ALA A 285 -1.56 3.73 -4.96
CA ALA A 285 -0.26 4.20 -5.45
C ALA A 285 0.55 3.08 -6.15
N ILE A 286 0.47 1.83 -5.68
CA ILE A 286 1.08 0.66 -6.34
C ILE A 286 0.46 0.47 -7.73
N VAL A 287 -0.86 0.53 -7.87
CA VAL A 287 -1.53 0.45 -9.18
C VAL A 287 -1.02 1.57 -10.11
N PHE A 288 -1.05 2.82 -9.66
CA PHE A 288 -0.74 3.99 -10.50
C PHE A 288 0.65 3.98 -11.13
N PHE A 289 1.70 3.74 -10.33
CA PHE A 289 3.09 3.84 -10.79
C PHE A 289 3.53 2.57 -11.54
N ASP A 290 2.97 2.31 -12.73
CA ASP A 290 3.33 1.14 -13.53
C ASP A 290 4.54 1.36 -14.46
N PRO A 291 5.69 0.67 -14.25
CA PRO A 291 6.85 0.78 -15.11
C PRO A 291 6.72 0.03 -16.44
N ASN A 292 5.57 -0.58 -16.72
CA ASN A 292 5.25 -1.24 -17.97
C ASN A 292 4.20 -0.45 -18.79
N ALA A 293 3.81 0.75 -18.32
CA ALA A 293 2.79 1.59 -18.93
C ALA A 293 3.15 1.89 -20.39
N LYS A 294 2.20 1.66 -21.30
CA LYS A 294 2.44 1.79 -22.74
C LYS A 294 2.75 3.23 -23.12
N GLY A 295 3.97 3.48 -23.59
CA GLY A 295 4.49 4.79 -23.94
C GLY A 295 5.43 5.40 -22.90
N LEU A 296 5.59 4.78 -21.73
CA LEU A 296 6.49 5.25 -20.68
C LEU A 296 7.96 5.16 -21.11
N SER A 297 8.66 6.29 -21.00
CA SER A 297 10.08 6.45 -21.30
C SER A 297 10.96 6.12 -20.09
N ASP A 298 10.74 6.74 -18.92
CA ASP A 298 11.49 6.44 -17.69
C ASP A 298 10.82 5.32 -16.86
N GLN A 299 10.85 4.13 -17.44
CA GLN A 299 10.46 2.89 -16.80
C GLN A 299 11.32 2.55 -15.57
N LYS A 300 12.49 3.17 -15.40
CA LYS A 300 13.39 2.89 -14.28
C LYS A 300 12.94 3.66 -13.04
N THR A 301 12.75 4.97 -13.13
CA THR A 301 12.28 5.80 -12.01
C THR A 301 10.92 5.33 -11.52
N VAL A 302 9.98 5.01 -12.42
CA VAL A 302 8.66 4.46 -12.03
C VAL A 302 8.77 3.09 -11.33
N ARG A 303 9.73 2.25 -11.72
CA ARG A 303 9.98 0.95 -11.05
C ARG A 303 10.55 1.14 -9.65
N GLU A 304 11.49 2.07 -9.49
CA GLU A 304 12.07 2.44 -8.20
C GLU A 304 11.01 3.07 -7.27
N LEU A 305 10.12 3.93 -7.81
CA LEU A 305 8.96 4.49 -7.10
C LEU A 305 8.02 3.40 -6.58
N ARG A 306 7.50 2.53 -7.47
CA ARG A 306 6.57 1.45 -7.07
C ARG A 306 7.20 0.52 -6.03
N HIS A 307 8.48 0.17 -6.17
CA HIS A 307 9.18 -0.68 -5.20
C HIS A 307 9.30 -0.01 -3.82
N ASN A 308 9.61 1.29 -3.79
CA ASN A 308 9.68 2.06 -2.55
C ASN A 308 8.31 2.15 -1.83
N ILE A 309 7.23 2.28 -2.61
CA ILE A 309 5.85 2.28 -2.12
C ILE A 309 5.45 0.90 -1.56
N GLN A 310 5.83 -0.20 -2.22
CA GLN A 310 5.63 -1.57 -1.73
C GLN A 310 6.32 -1.81 -0.38
N ILE A 311 7.58 -1.39 -0.24
CA ILE A 311 8.34 -1.48 1.02
C ILE A 311 7.66 -0.66 2.13
N LYS A 312 7.12 0.52 1.81
CA LYS A 312 6.39 1.36 2.79
C LYS A 312 5.08 0.71 3.27
N LEU A 313 4.37 0.00 2.38
CA LEU A 313 3.20 -0.81 2.75
C LEU A 313 3.58 -2.01 3.65
N GLU A 314 4.60 -2.78 3.27
CA GLU A 314 5.08 -3.93 4.04
C GLU A 314 5.52 -3.54 5.46
N ASN A 315 6.27 -2.44 5.59
CA ASN A 315 6.66 -1.89 6.89
C ASN A 315 5.45 -1.39 7.70
N HIS A 316 4.46 -0.76 7.05
CA HIS A 316 3.26 -0.31 7.75
C HIS A 316 2.47 -1.48 8.33
N ILE A 317 2.24 -2.53 7.53
CA ILE A 317 1.56 -3.77 7.96
C ILE A 317 2.35 -4.42 9.10
N SER A 318 3.67 -4.56 8.95
CA SER A 318 4.54 -5.11 10.00
C SER A 318 4.47 -4.34 11.32
N ASP A 319 4.27 -3.02 11.27
CA ASP A 319 4.16 -2.16 12.45
C ASP A 319 2.77 -2.15 13.11
N HIS A 320 1.69 -2.43 12.37
CA HIS A 320 0.30 -2.19 12.80
C HIS A 320 -0.60 -3.44 12.79
N ARG A 321 -0.17 -4.52 12.12
CA ARG A 321 -0.90 -5.78 11.89
C ARG A 321 0.01 -7.00 12.14
N CYS A 322 0.93 -6.89 13.11
CA CYS A 322 1.95 -7.92 13.40
C CYS A 322 1.38 -9.29 13.85
N ASP A 323 0.08 -9.34 14.13
CA ASP A 323 -0.76 -10.49 14.44
C ASP A 323 -1.40 -11.17 13.21
N LEU A 324 -1.29 -10.58 12.01
CA LEU A 324 -1.90 -11.08 10.77
C LEU A 324 -0.84 -11.44 9.68
N PRO A 325 -0.16 -12.60 9.80
CA PRO A 325 0.71 -13.11 8.74
C PRO A 325 -0.05 -13.28 7.43
N GLY A 326 0.50 -12.76 6.33
CA GLY A 326 -0.08 -12.87 4.99
C GLY A 326 -0.87 -11.65 4.49
N HIS A 327 -1.24 -10.70 5.37
CA HIS A 327 -2.09 -9.53 5.02
C HIS A 327 -1.56 -8.68 3.85
N PHE A 328 -0.24 -8.53 3.70
CA PHE A 328 0.39 -7.90 2.53
C PHE A 328 0.10 -8.65 1.22
N GLY A 329 0.13 -9.99 1.28
CA GLY A 329 -0.24 -10.85 0.16
C GLY A 329 -1.73 -10.77 -0.15
N ASP A 330 -2.60 -10.79 0.87
CA ASP A 330 -4.06 -10.64 0.69
C ASP A 330 -4.42 -9.32 -0.01
N ILE A 331 -3.75 -8.22 0.34
CA ILE A 331 -3.92 -6.91 -0.32
C ILE A 331 -3.45 -6.96 -1.79
N LEU A 332 -2.30 -7.57 -2.10
CA LEU A 332 -1.82 -7.67 -3.48
C LEU A 332 -2.62 -8.66 -4.34
N LEU A 333 -3.22 -9.69 -3.74
CA LEU A 333 -4.09 -10.65 -4.42
C LEU A 333 -5.45 -10.06 -4.83
N MET A 334 -5.75 -8.80 -4.45
CA MET A 334 -6.85 -8.02 -5.02
C MET A 334 -6.58 -7.58 -6.48
N LEU A 335 -5.32 -7.45 -6.89
CA LEU A 335 -4.95 -6.88 -8.18
C LEU A 335 -5.41 -7.69 -9.41
N PRO A 336 -5.34 -9.03 -9.44
CA PRO A 336 -5.82 -9.81 -10.59
C PRO A 336 -7.33 -9.70 -10.82
N ALA A 337 -8.13 -9.67 -9.73
CA ALA A 337 -9.57 -9.45 -9.81
C ALA A 337 -9.88 -8.04 -10.31
N LEU A 338 -9.22 -7.02 -9.73
CA LEU A 338 -9.33 -5.62 -10.13
C LEU A 338 -9.05 -5.41 -11.63
N GLN A 339 -7.97 -6.00 -12.15
CA GLN A 339 -7.63 -5.98 -13.58
C GLN A 339 -8.67 -6.70 -14.44
N SER A 340 -9.12 -7.89 -14.03
CA SER A 340 -10.14 -8.68 -14.75
C SER A 340 -11.47 -7.93 -14.88
N ILE A 341 -11.89 -7.21 -13.83
CA ILE A 341 -13.14 -6.44 -13.82
C ILE A 341 -12.97 -5.13 -14.61
N SER A 342 -11.80 -4.48 -14.51
CA SER A 342 -11.46 -3.28 -15.30
C SER A 342 -11.52 -3.57 -16.80
N TRP A 343 -10.96 -4.70 -17.24
CA TRP A 343 -10.99 -5.11 -18.64
C TRP A 343 -12.42 -5.32 -19.15
N GLN A 344 -13.26 -6.03 -18.39
CA GLN A 344 -14.67 -6.24 -18.72
C GLN A 344 -15.46 -4.92 -18.72
N MET A 345 -15.19 -4.01 -17.79
CA MET A 345 -15.80 -2.68 -17.73
C MET A 345 -15.47 -1.85 -18.98
N VAL A 346 -14.20 -1.84 -19.40
CA VAL A 346 -13.76 -1.12 -20.62
C VAL A 346 -14.36 -1.74 -21.88
N GLU A 347 -14.49 -3.06 -21.95
CA GLU A 347 -15.20 -3.76 -23.04
C GLU A 347 -16.68 -3.35 -23.13
N GLN A 348 -17.39 -3.23 -22.00
CA GLN A 348 -18.78 -2.75 -22.03
C GLN A 348 -18.89 -1.28 -22.48
N ILE A 349 -17.96 -0.42 -22.06
CA ILE A 349 -17.89 0.99 -22.52
C ILE A 349 -17.62 1.05 -24.05
N GLN A 350 -16.77 0.16 -24.58
CA GLN A 350 -16.54 0.03 -26.03
C GLN A 350 -17.80 -0.37 -26.79
N PHE A 351 -18.54 -1.35 -26.28
CA PHE A 351 -19.81 -1.79 -26.89
C PHE A 351 -20.86 -0.67 -26.88
N VAL A 352 -21.09 -0.05 -25.72
CA VAL A 352 -22.02 1.08 -25.54
C VAL A 352 -21.72 2.23 -26.52
N ARG A 353 -20.44 2.56 -26.72
CA ARG A 353 -20.00 3.55 -27.71
C ARG A 353 -20.32 3.10 -29.15
N LEU A 354 -19.96 1.88 -29.52
CA LEU A 354 -20.09 1.37 -30.89
C LEU A 354 -21.55 1.36 -31.38
N PHE A 355 -22.48 1.08 -30.48
CA PHE A 355 -23.93 1.08 -30.77
C PHE A 355 -24.62 2.42 -30.45
N GLY A 356 -23.89 3.45 -30.03
CA GLY A 356 -24.42 4.80 -29.77
C GLY A 356 -25.40 4.88 -28.59
N VAL A 357 -25.31 3.96 -27.64
CA VAL A 357 -26.29 3.78 -26.55
C VAL A 357 -26.15 4.83 -25.44
N ALA A 358 -24.97 5.45 -25.30
CA ALA A 358 -24.70 6.49 -24.32
C ALA A 358 -23.75 7.57 -24.87
N HIS A 359 -23.79 8.75 -24.26
CA HIS A 359 -22.85 9.83 -24.58
C HIS A 359 -21.51 9.60 -23.86
N ILE A 360 -20.52 9.07 -24.58
CA ILE A 360 -19.16 8.91 -24.06
C ILE A 360 -18.40 10.23 -24.22
N ASP A 361 -18.03 10.85 -23.10
CA ASP A 361 -17.26 12.09 -23.07
C ASP A 361 -15.84 11.92 -23.66
N ASN A 362 -15.31 13.02 -24.22
CA ASN A 362 -13.96 13.07 -24.80
C ASN A 362 -12.88 12.60 -23.82
N LEU A 363 -13.02 12.84 -22.50
CA LEU A 363 -12.07 12.36 -21.49
C LEU A 363 -12.07 10.83 -21.37
N LEU A 364 -13.25 10.19 -21.38
CA LEU A 364 -13.37 8.72 -21.37
C LEU A 364 -12.82 8.12 -22.68
N GLN A 365 -13.14 8.75 -23.81
CA GLN A 365 -12.63 8.38 -25.13
C GLN A 365 -11.09 8.39 -25.15
N GLU A 366 -10.47 9.48 -24.71
CA GLU A 366 -9.01 9.64 -24.74
C GLU A 366 -8.30 8.67 -23.79
N ILE A 367 -8.88 8.43 -22.61
CA ILE A 367 -8.27 7.59 -21.57
C ILE A 367 -8.44 6.09 -21.85
N PHE A 368 -9.65 5.62 -22.17
CA PHE A 368 -9.91 4.19 -22.33
C PHE A 368 -9.70 3.66 -23.73
N LEU A 369 -9.98 4.49 -24.75
CA LEU A 369 -10.13 4.03 -26.13
C LEU A 369 -9.02 4.55 -27.04
N GLY A 370 -8.12 5.37 -26.49
CA GLY A 370 -7.02 6.00 -27.20
C GLY A 370 -7.44 7.21 -28.02
N GLY A 371 -6.48 8.13 -28.19
CA GLY A 371 -6.63 9.33 -29.01
C GLY A 371 -6.60 9.06 -30.51
N THR A 372 -7.49 8.21 -31.03
CA THR A 372 -7.78 8.16 -32.46
C THR A 372 -8.86 9.17 -32.80
N THR A 373 -8.47 10.45 -32.93
CA THR A 373 -9.24 11.44 -33.69
C THR A 373 -9.12 11.10 -35.19
N SER A 374 -9.68 9.95 -35.57
CA SER A 374 -9.98 9.67 -36.98
C SER A 374 -11.11 10.62 -37.36
N GLU A 375 -10.80 11.62 -38.18
CA GLU A 375 -11.80 12.56 -38.69
C GLU A 375 -12.82 11.85 -39.58
N MET A 376 -13.89 11.31 -38.97
CA MET A 376 -15.13 11.02 -39.68
C MET A 376 -15.92 12.33 -39.90
N ASN A 377 -15.20 13.38 -40.34
CA ASN A 377 -15.81 14.62 -40.78
C ASN A 377 -16.57 14.30 -42.07
N GLY A 378 -17.89 14.53 -42.05
CA GLY A 378 -18.80 14.07 -43.09
C GLY A 378 -18.53 14.70 -44.44
N ALA A 379 -17.76 14.00 -45.29
CA ALA A 379 -17.63 14.30 -46.71
C ALA A 379 -18.93 13.94 -47.45
N ALA A 380 -19.99 14.72 -47.18
CA ALA A 380 -21.24 14.66 -47.92
C ALA A 380 -20.93 14.89 -49.40
N THR A 381 -20.95 13.82 -50.18
CA THR A 381 -20.54 13.84 -51.59
C THR A 381 -21.66 14.47 -52.40
N THR A 382 -21.67 15.80 -52.47
CA THR A 382 -22.56 16.61 -53.29
C THR A 382 -22.25 16.37 -54.77
N LEU A 383 -22.91 15.37 -55.34
CA LEU A 383 -22.96 15.17 -56.78
C LEU A 383 -23.49 16.46 -57.45
N PRO A 384 -22.74 17.06 -58.39
CA PRO A 384 -23.18 18.29 -59.05
C PRO A 384 -24.31 17.98 -60.04
N ILE A 385 -25.56 18.22 -59.61
CA ILE A 385 -26.72 18.21 -60.49
C ILE A 385 -26.60 19.40 -61.45
N SER A 386 -26.23 19.12 -62.71
CA SER A 386 -26.32 20.07 -63.81
C SER A 386 -27.47 19.66 -64.73
N SER A 387 -28.39 20.59 -65.01
CA SER A 387 -29.67 20.30 -65.66
C SER A 387 -29.63 20.48 -67.18
N THR A 388 -29.89 19.41 -67.93
CA THR A 388 -30.36 19.47 -69.32
C THR A 388 -31.46 18.43 -69.58
N ALA A 389 -32.26 18.65 -70.62
CA ALA A 389 -33.58 18.03 -70.83
C ALA A 389 -33.53 16.64 -71.53
N PRO A 390 -34.63 15.85 -71.55
CA PRO A 390 -34.57 14.40 -71.78
C PRO A 390 -34.68 13.97 -73.25
N GLY A 391 -34.25 12.74 -73.57
CA GLY A 391 -34.42 12.16 -74.90
C GLY A 391 -34.20 10.65 -75.04
N SER A 392 -35.27 9.86 -74.86
CA SER A 392 -35.60 8.59 -75.57
C SER A 392 -34.64 7.36 -75.55
N TYR A 393 -35.20 6.22 -75.98
CA TYR A 393 -34.63 4.87 -76.27
C TYR A 393 -33.82 4.16 -75.14
N MET A 394 -34.12 2.93 -74.68
CA MET A 394 -34.51 1.63 -75.28
C MET A 394 -33.34 0.76 -75.78
N SER A 395 -33.15 -0.37 -75.07
CA SER A 395 -32.50 -1.65 -75.43
C SER A 395 -31.42 -1.74 -76.51
N SER A 396 -30.34 -2.47 -76.20
CA SER A 396 -30.15 -3.83 -76.73
C SER A 396 -29.02 -4.61 -76.02
N ASN A 397 -28.98 -5.93 -76.29
CA ASN A 397 -27.95 -6.89 -75.89
C ASN A 397 -26.54 -6.48 -76.42
N GLU A 398 -25.41 -7.06 -75.98
CA GLU A 398 -24.95 -8.38 -76.39
C GLU A 398 -23.80 -8.96 -75.51
N SER A 399 -23.57 -10.26 -75.65
CA SER A 399 -22.35 -10.99 -75.28
C SER A 399 -22.02 -11.91 -76.46
N PRO A 400 -20.74 -12.13 -76.83
CA PRO A 400 -19.83 -13.03 -76.08
C PRO A 400 -18.39 -12.43 -76.00
N SER A 401 -17.27 -13.11 -75.69
CA SER A 401 -16.89 -14.53 -75.80
C SER A 401 -15.64 -14.88 -74.96
N SER A 402 -15.42 -16.18 -74.72
CA SER A 402 -14.12 -16.76 -74.33
C SER A 402 -13.53 -17.52 -75.53
N PRO A 403 -12.23 -17.86 -75.53
CA PRO A 403 -11.93 -19.29 -75.35
C PRO A 403 -10.60 -19.69 -74.66
N LEU A 404 -10.68 -20.82 -73.94
CA LEU A 404 -9.72 -21.93 -73.84
C LEU A 404 -8.37 -21.81 -73.06
N THR A 405 -8.24 -22.75 -72.11
CA THR A 405 -7.04 -23.25 -71.42
C THR A 405 -6.42 -24.45 -72.17
N PRO A 406 -5.25 -24.94 -71.73
CA PRO A 406 -5.19 -26.26 -71.06
C PRO A 406 -4.44 -26.18 -69.69
N ALA A 407 -4.71 -26.97 -68.64
CA ALA A 407 -4.92 -28.43 -68.49
C ALA A 407 -3.60 -29.23 -68.69
N ASN A 408 -3.18 -30.23 -67.90
CA ASN A 408 -3.73 -31.08 -66.82
C ASN A 408 -2.54 -31.55 -65.92
N THR A 409 -2.60 -32.18 -64.74
CA THR A 409 -3.59 -32.76 -63.79
C THR A 409 -2.87 -32.91 -62.40
N GLY A 410 -3.45 -33.32 -61.27
CA GLY A 410 -4.84 -33.67 -60.89
C GLY A 410 -4.90 -34.61 -59.67
N ASN A 411 -6.04 -34.62 -58.95
CA ASN A 411 -6.44 -35.51 -57.82
C ASN A 411 -5.61 -35.43 -56.51
N LEU A 412 -6.16 -35.63 -55.30
CA LEU A 412 -7.56 -35.68 -54.82
C LEU A 412 -7.59 -35.32 -53.31
N SER A 413 -8.76 -34.91 -52.79
CA SER A 413 -9.04 -34.52 -51.37
C SER A 413 -9.33 -35.76 -50.47
N PRO A 414 -9.67 -35.67 -49.15
CA PRO A 414 -9.99 -34.48 -48.32
C PRO A 414 -9.50 -34.51 -46.82
N GLN A 415 -10.06 -33.57 -46.02
CA GLN A 415 -10.37 -33.59 -44.57
C GLN A 415 -9.39 -33.04 -43.49
N ALA A 416 -10.02 -32.21 -42.64
CA ALA A 416 -9.94 -32.13 -41.16
C ALA A 416 -8.84 -31.29 -40.45
N ASP A 417 -9.26 -30.80 -39.28
CA ASP A 417 -8.62 -29.82 -38.39
C ASP A 417 -7.27 -30.23 -37.76
N GLN A 418 -6.40 -29.25 -37.55
CA GLN A 418 -5.76 -29.05 -36.23
C GLN A 418 -5.11 -27.68 -36.03
N MET A 419 -5.10 -27.23 -34.77
CA MET A 419 -4.40 -26.02 -34.30
C MET A 419 -2.88 -26.24 -34.20
N PRO A 420 -2.03 -25.24 -34.49
CA PRO A 420 -0.59 -25.35 -34.28
C PRO A 420 -0.21 -25.25 -32.80
N VAL A 421 0.44 -26.30 -32.27
CA VAL A 421 1.01 -26.32 -30.92
C VAL A 421 2.33 -25.54 -30.90
N MET A 422 2.47 -24.58 -29.98
CA MET A 422 3.72 -23.86 -29.74
C MET A 422 4.72 -24.73 -28.97
N ILE A 423 5.91 -24.94 -29.54
CA ILE A 423 6.99 -25.71 -28.91
C ILE A 423 7.70 -24.83 -27.87
N LEU A 424 7.66 -25.26 -26.60
CA LEU A 424 8.46 -24.67 -25.52
C LEU A 424 9.94 -25.09 -25.68
N ARG A 425 10.87 -24.15 -25.44
CA ARG A 425 12.31 -24.38 -25.56
C ARG A 425 12.98 -24.36 -24.18
N ASP A 426 13.98 -25.20 -24.00
CA ASP A 426 14.55 -25.54 -22.69
C ASP A 426 15.23 -24.37 -21.96
N LEU A 427 15.12 -24.38 -20.63
CA LEU A 427 15.93 -23.58 -19.71
C LEU A 427 16.62 -24.51 -18.71
N THR A 428 17.96 -24.53 -18.73
CA THR A 428 18.78 -25.32 -17.80
C THR A 428 18.84 -24.67 -16.42
N PRO A 429 18.46 -25.36 -15.33
CA PRO A 429 18.56 -24.82 -13.97
C PRO A 429 20.01 -24.87 -13.47
N ASN A 430 20.53 -23.75 -12.98
CA ASN A 430 21.82 -23.71 -12.28
C ASN A 430 21.61 -23.91 -10.77
N GLN A 431 22.56 -24.57 -10.11
CA GLN A 431 22.37 -25.12 -8.76
C GLN A 431 22.82 -24.15 -7.66
N ASP A 432 21.96 -23.88 -6.67
CA ASP A 432 22.39 -23.62 -5.28
C ASP A 432 21.20 -23.68 -4.30
N PHE A 433 20.88 -24.87 -3.76
CA PHE A 433 19.91 -25.04 -2.66
C PHE A 433 20.59 -25.71 -1.47
N ARG A 434 20.59 -25.01 -0.32
CA ARG A 434 21.15 -25.55 0.94
C ARG A 434 20.15 -26.48 1.62
N TYR A 435 20.64 -27.66 2.00
CA TYR A 435 19.86 -28.67 2.72
C TYR A 435 19.32 -28.16 4.07
N PHE A 436 18.04 -28.42 4.33
CA PHE A 436 17.50 -28.47 5.69
C PHE A 436 17.69 -29.88 6.28
N LYS A 437 17.58 -29.98 7.62
CA LYS A 437 17.85 -31.22 8.37
C LYS A 437 16.82 -32.32 8.08
N GLN A 438 17.29 -33.57 8.04
CA GLN A 438 16.44 -34.75 8.23
C GLN A 438 16.07 -34.92 9.71
N GLU A 439 14.87 -35.43 9.96
CA GLU A 439 14.50 -36.06 11.23
C GLU A 439 14.83 -37.57 11.17
N PRO A 440 15.13 -38.23 12.30
CA PRO A 440 15.47 -39.66 12.32
C PRO A 440 14.22 -40.53 12.18
N SER A 441 14.32 -41.58 11.35
CA SER A 441 13.28 -42.60 11.15
C SER A 441 13.13 -43.56 12.33
N LEU A 442 11.93 -44.07 12.54
CA LEU A 442 11.62 -45.12 13.52
C LEU A 442 12.16 -46.48 13.06
N GLU A 443 12.84 -47.20 13.97
CA GLU A 443 13.17 -48.63 13.81
C GLU A 443 11.95 -49.50 14.22
N PRO A 444 11.76 -50.67 13.60
CA PRO A 444 10.67 -51.60 13.93
C PRO A 444 10.96 -52.49 15.15
N GLU A 445 9.94 -53.20 15.62
CA GLU A 445 9.97 -54.04 16.82
C GLU A 445 10.94 -55.23 16.73
N THR A 446 11.49 -55.62 17.89
CA THR A 446 11.79 -57.03 18.19
C THR A 446 11.21 -57.39 19.55
N SER A 447 10.63 -58.58 19.65
CA SER A 447 9.89 -59.06 20.82
C SER A 447 10.73 -59.97 21.71
N PHE A 448 10.50 -59.89 23.03
CA PHE A 448 10.35 -61.03 23.95
C PHE A 448 9.78 -60.59 25.30
#